data_AF-A0A2N5KNS7-F1
#
_entry.id   AF-A0A2N5KNS7-F1
#
_cell.length_a   1.000
_cell.length_b   1.000
_cell.length_c   1.000
_cell.angle_alpha   90.00
_cell.angle_beta   90.00
_cell.angle_gamma   90.00
#
_symmetry.space_group_name_H-M   'P 1'
#
loop_
_entity.id
_entity.type
_entity.pdbx_description
1 polymer ?
#
loop_
_entity_poly.entity_id
_entity_poly.type
_entity_poly.pdbx_seq_one_letter_code
_entity_poly.pdbx_strand_id
1 'polypeptide(L)'
;MVTIPQAKVKLVDLEFHPQPRELTTKDGTRTFTVDPGLNAQIVVVDDMDDGTYDDLKFYQNFRMKWNEDAEEWEIREGTALGNLFRARYGPGFDFESEEEFEFDEDDFENFMFMTKIVPKKNPSTKQEIGSMCHHETIMAIPDPKRKKKGMKKLEPSGQVGDELDLNPEELTQMNKALG
;
A
#
# COMPACT_ATOMS: atom_id res chain seq x y z
N MET A 1 11.85 -24.58 0.48
CA MET A 1 11.61 -23.14 0.71
C MET A 1 12.68 -22.37 -0.05
N VAL A 2 12.35 -21.20 -0.56
CA VAL A 2 13.25 -20.47 -1.48
C VAL A 2 13.58 -19.10 -0.93
N THR A 3 14.78 -18.63 -1.26
CA THR A 3 15.15 -17.22 -1.11
C THR A 3 15.43 -16.71 -2.51
N ILE A 4 14.62 -15.75 -2.97
CA ILE A 4 14.82 -15.09 -4.27
C ILE A 4 15.15 -13.64 -3.95
N PRO A 5 16.37 -13.15 -4.26
CA PRO A 5 16.83 -11.82 -3.87
C PRO A 5 15.91 -10.70 -4.35
N GLN A 6 15.34 -10.85 -5.54
CA GLN A 6 14.40 -9.92 -6.15
C GLN A 6 13.56 -10.69 -7.17
N ALA A 7 12.25 -10.53 -7.14
CA ALA A 7 11.34 -11.16 -8.09
C ALA A 7 10.24 -10.18 -8.49
N LYS A 8 9.80 -10.26 -9.74
CA LYS A 8 8.54 -9.69 -10.19
C LYS A 8 7.43 -10.69 -9.89
N VAL A 9 6.44 -10.25 -9.15
CA VAL A 9 5.33 -11.11 -8.74
C VAL A 9 3.99 -10.53 -9.20
N LYS A 10 3.00 -11.39 -9.33
CA LYS A 10 1.61 -11.08 -9.65
C LYS A 10 0.71 -11.59 -8.52
N LEU A 11 -0.31 -10.81 -8.18
CA LEU A 11 -1.41 -11.25 -7.32
C LEU A 11 -2.50 -11.95 -8.14
N VAL A 12 -2.95 -13.11 -7.67
CA VAL A 12 -4.10 -13.87 -8.18
C VAL A 12 -4.90 -14.45 -7.02
N ASP A 13 -6.10 -14.96 -7.28
CA ASP A 13 -7.01 -15.55 -6.26
C ASP A 13 -7.16 -14.63 -5.03
N LEU A 14 -7.65 -13.42 -5.30
CA LEU A 14 -7.80 -12.36 -4.31
C LEU A 14 -9.03 -12.62 -3.44
N GLU A 15 -8.87 -12.45 -2.14
CA GLU A 15 -9.98 -12.39 -1.19
C GLU A 15 -9.72 -11.18 -0.27
N PHE A 16 -10.50 -10.12 -0.46
CA PHE A 16 -10.38 -8.90 0.32
C PHE A 16 -11.38 -8.90 1.48
N HIS A 17 -10.87 -8.62 2.68
CA HIS A 17 -11.66 -8.54 3.89
C HIS A 17 -11.38 -7.21 4.59
N PRO A 18 -12.17 -6.16 4.32
CA PRO A 18 -11.98 -4.84 4.93
C PRO A 18 -12.39 -4.77 6.41
N GLN A 19 -13.09 -5.81 6.91
CA GLN A 19 -13.57 -5.88 8.29
C GLN A 19 -13.07 -7.13 9.02
N PRO A 20 -12.92 -7.07 10.37
CA PRO A 20 -12.54 -8.22 11.16
C PRO A 20 -13.57 -9.34 11.00
N ARG A 21 -13.11 -10.59 10.94
CA ARG A 21 -13.98 -11.75 10.77
C ARG A 21 -13.70 -12.84 11.80
N GLU A 22 -14.73 -13.51 12.25
CA GLU A 22 -14.57 -14.70 13.08
C GLU A 22 -14.30 -15.92 12.20
N LEU A 23 -13.21 -16.63 12.48
CA LEU A 23 -12.93 -17.93 11.91
C LEU A 23 -13.12 -19.01 12.97
N THR A 24 -13.78 -20.09 12.56
CA THR A 24 -13.84 -21.31 13.37
C THR A 24 -12.79 -22.29 12.88
N THR A 25 -12.09 -22.96 13.80
CA THR A 25 -11.21 -24.07 13.45
C THR A 25 -11.97 -25.16 12.71
N LYS A 26 -11.28 -25.94 11.85
CA LYS A 26 -11.89 -27.05 11.10
C LYS A 26 -12.65 -28.04 12.00
N ASP A 27 -12.21 -28.19 13.24
CA ASP A 27 -12.81 -29.09 14.23
C ASP A 27 -13.98 -28.46 15.00
N GLY A 28 -14.37 -27.21 14.70
CA GLY A 28 -15.48 -26.52 15.36
C GLY A 28 -15.23 -26.06 16.80
N THR A 29 -14.04 -26.32 17.32
CA THR A 29 -13.75 -26.21 18.77
C THR A 29 -13.30 -24.82 19.22
N ARG A 30 -12.82 -23.98 18.32
CA ARG A 30 -12.27 -22.65 18.66
C ARG A 30 -12.66 -21.64 17.61
N THR A 31 -13.13 -20.49 18.06
CA THR A 31 -13.29 -19.29 17.25
C THR A 31 -12.14 -18.33 17.54
N PHE A 32 -11.66 -17.64 16.50
CA PHE A 32 -10.70 -16.56 16.62
C PHE A 32 -11.01 -15.46 15.62
N THR A 33 -10.85 -14.21 16.05
CA THR A 33 -11.00 -13.06 15.17
C THR A 33 -9.74 -12.90 14.33
N VAL A 34 -9.92 -12.72 13.03
CA VAL A 34 -8.87 -12.40 12.08
C VAL A 34 -9.00 -10.93 11.69
N ASP A 35 -7.89 -10.22 11.79
CA ASP A 35 -7.78 -8.82 11.38
C ASP A 35 -8.09 -8.64 9.88
N PRO A 36 -8.57 -7.46 9.48
CA PRO A 36 -8.73 -7.09 8.08
C PRO A 36 -7.46 -7.26 7.25
N GLY A 37 -7.63 -7.52 5.97
CA GLY A 37 -6.53 -7.62 5.03
C GLY A 37 -6.90 -8.26 3.70
N LEU A 38 -5.91 -8.31 2.84
CA LEU A 38 -5.98 -8.96 1.53
C LEU A 38 -5.31 -10.34 1.62
N ASN A 39 -6.04 -11.40 1.35
CA ASN A 39 -5.46 -12.71 1.10
C ASN A 39 -5.28 -12.87 -0.42
N ALA A 40 -4.10 -13.31 -0.85
CA ALA A 40 -3.82 -13.49 -2.26
C ALA A 40 -2.85 -14.65 -2.48
N GLN A 41 -2.98 -15.32 -3.62
CA GLN A 41 -1.93 -16.16 -4.16
C GLN A 41 -0.93 -15.29 -4.91
N ILE A 42 0.34 -15.42 -4.53
CA ILE A 42 1.47 -14.80 -5.21
C ILE A 42 1.96 -15.77 -6.27
N VAL A 43 2.15 -15.29 -7.50
CA VAL A 43 2.81 -16.01 -8.59
C VAL A 43 4.07 -15.27 -8.98
N VAL A 44 5.21 -15.95 -9.00
CA VAL A 44 6.46 -15.41 -9.54
C VAL A 44 6.37 -15.37 -11.06
N VAL A 45 6.48 -14.18 -11.63
CA VAL A 45 6.44 -13.95 -13.09
C VAL A 45 7.84 -13.93 -13.68
N ASP A 46 8.80 -13.42 -12.91
CA ASP A 46 10.22 -13.32 -13.30
C ASP A 46 11.05 -13.29 -12.00
N ASP A 47 11.92 -14.28 -11.82
CA ASP A 47 12.82 -14.37 -10.66
C ASP A 47 14.08 -13.48 -10.76
N MET A 48 14.19 -12.71 -11.86
CA MET A 48 15.29 -11.79 -12.17
C MET A 48 16.67 -12.47 -12.24
N ASP A 49 16.72 -13.79 -12.46
CA ASP A 49 17.95 -14.56 -12.60
C ASP A 49 17.87 -15.48 -13.84
N ASP A 50 17.86 -16.81 -13.65
CA ASP A 50 17.83 -17.80 -14.73
C ASP A 50 16.43 -18.39 -14.98
N GLY A 51 15.39 -17.89 -14.29
CA GLY A 51 14.02 -18.36 -14.40
C GLY A 51 13.74 -19.65 -13.65
N THR A 52 14.65 -20.14 -12.80
CA THR A 52 14.46 -21.36 -12.00
C THR A 52 13.17 -21.33 -11.18
N TYR A 53 12.76 -20.15 -10.70
CA TYR A 53 11.61 -19.98 -9.82
C TYR A 53 10.40 -19.33 -10.47
N ASP A 54 10.40 -19.18 -11.79
CA ASP A 54 9.22 -18.72 -12.52
C ASP A 54 8.04 -19.67 -12.27
N ASP A 55 6.83 -19.10 -12.26
CA ASP A 55 5.56 -19.77 -11.92
C ASP A 55 5.47 -20.32 -10.48
N LEU A 56 6.45 -20.08 -9.61
CA LEU A 56 6.34 -20.44 -8.20
C LEU A 56 5.13 -19.75 -7.55
N LYS A 57 4.31 -20.53 -6.83
CA LYS A 57 3.08 -20.06 -6.20
C LYS A 57 3.09 -20.23 -4.69
N PHE A 58 2.61 -19.23 -3.97
CA PHE A 58 2.39 -19.32 -2.52
C PHE A 58 1.34 -18.31 -2.05
N TYR A 59 0.61 -18.63 -0.98
CA TYR A 59 -0.36 -17.69 -0.40
C TYR A 59 0.29 -16.73 0.58
N GLN A 60 -0.13 -15.47 0.51
CA GLN A 60 0.23 -14.44 1.46
C GLN A 60 -1.01 -13.63 1.87
N ASN A 61 -1.09 -13.38 3.18
CA ASN A 61 -2.07 -12.47 3.74
C ASN A 61 -1.37 -11.16 4.09
N PHE A 62 -1.84 -10.07 3.48
CA PHE A 62 -1.43 -8.70 3.70
C PHE A 62 -2.37 -8.06 4.71
N ARG A 63 -1.97 -8.10 5.98
CA ARG A 63 -2.77 -7.55 7.08
C ARG A 63 -2.75 -6.03 7.08
N MET A 64 -3.90 -5.45 7.39
CA MET A 64 -4.02 -4.05 7.74
C MET A 64 -3.54 -3.80 9.17
N LYS A 65 -3.30 -2.55 9.52
CA LYS A 65 -2.92 -2.14 10.87
C LYS A 65 -4.02 -1.30 11.50
N TRP A 66 -4.35 -1.57 12.74
CA TRP A 66 -5.27 -0.75 13.51
C TRP A 66 -4.59 0.57 13.90
N ASN A 67 -5.28 1.68 13.67
CA ASN A 67 -4.95 3.00 14.14
C ASN A 67 -5.89 3.33 15.31
N GLU A 68 -5.34 3.36 16.53
CA GLU A 68 -6.12 3.60 17.74
C GLU A 68 -6.66 5.03 17.82
N ASP A 69 -5.94 6.02 17.27
CA ASP A 69 -6.34 7.43 17.36
C ASP A 69 -7.51 7.77 16.44
N ALA A 70 -7.53 7.16 15.26
CA ALA A 70 -8.58 7.37 14.24
C ALA A 70 -9.66 6.28 14.27
N GLU A 71 -9.53 5.28 15.16
CA GLU A 71 -10.44 4.12 15.26
C GLU A 71 -10.72 3.45 13.90
N GLU A 72 -9.67 3.24 13.12
CA GLU A 72 -9.74 2.67 11.76
C GLU A 72 -8.60 1.69 11.47
N TRP A 73 -8.81 0.80 10.51
CA TRP A 73 -7.79 -0.05 9.92
C TRP A 73 -7.17 0.63 8.72
N GLU A 74 -5.84 0.62 8.63
CA GLU A 74 -5.12 1.29 7.56
C GLU A 74 -4.05 0.41 6.91
N ILE A 75 -3.90 0.62 5.60
CA ILE A 75 -2.67 0.35 4.86
C ILE A 75 -1.92 1.68 4.81
N ARG A 76 -0.82 1.77 5.54
CA ARG A 76 0.04 2.97 5.57
C ARG A 76 1.49 2.62 5.29
N GLU A 77 2.32 3.62 5.03
CA GLU A 77 3.77 3.43 4.88
C GLU A 77 4.36 2.61 6.04
N GLY A 78 5.26 1.67 5.72
CA GLY A 78 5.79 0.69 6.67
C GLY A 78 4.94 -0.58 6.85
N THR A 79 3.71 -0.62 6.34
CA THR A 79 2.95 -1.88 6.16
C THR A 79 3.33 -2.57 4.85
N ALA A 80 2.97 -3.84 4.68
CA ALA A 80 3.40 -4.65 3.54
C ALA A 80 2.97 -4.08 2.18
N LEU A 81 1.76 -3.54 2.07
CA LEU A 81 1.28 -2.88 0.84
C LEU A 81 1.40 -1.35 0.90
N GLY A 82 1.87 -0.80 2.03
CA GLY A 82 1.96 0.64 2.27
C GLY A 82 2.85 1.42 1.32
N ASN A 83 3.81 0.75 0.69
CA ASN A 83 4.69 1.35 -0.32
C ASN A 83 4.05 1.40 -1.71
N LEU A 84 2.92 0.71 -1.89
CA LEU A 84 2.20 0.61 -3.16
C LEU A 84 0.89 1.40 -3.12
N PHE A 85 0.22 1.37 -1.98
CA PHE A 85 -1.12 1.90 -1.77
C PHE A 85 -1.29 2.46 -0.36
N ARG A 86 -2.31 3.30 -0.19
CA ARG A 86 -2.81 3.73 1.11
C ARG A 86 -4.30 3.50 1.15
N ALA A 87 -4.81 2.86 2.20
CA ALA A 87 -6.23 2.50 2.32
C ALA A 87 -6.68 2.63 3.77
N ARG A 88 -7.97 2.94 4.00
CA ARG A 88 -8.57 3.10 5.33
C ARG A 88 -9.95 2.47 5.38
N TYR A 89 -10.27 1.77 6.48
CA TYR A 89 -11.56 1.11 6.69
C TYR A 89 -11.89 1.03 8.17
N GLY A 90 -13.14 1.27 8.56
CA GLY A 90 -13.58 1.03 9.94
C GLY A 90 -14.59 2.06 10.45
N PRO A 91 -14.95 1.99 11.74
CA PRO A 91 -15.96 2.86 12.34
C PRO A 91 -15.60 4.35 12.31
N GLY A 92 -14.31 4.69 12.43
CA GLY A 92 -13.83 6.06 12.34
C GLY A 92 -13.60 6.57 10.92
N PHE A 93 -13.76 5.71 9.90
CA PHE A 93 -13.62 6.09 8.50
C PHE A 93 -14.91 6.74 7.98
N ASP A 94 -14.80 7.95 7.46
CA ASP A 94 -15.89 8.71 6.87
C ASP A 94 -15.93 8.51 5.34
N PHE A 95 -16.94 7.76 4.88
CA PHE A 95 -17.20 7.47 3.47
C PHE A 95 -17.63 8.71 2.66
N GLU A 96 -17.94 9.86 3.30
CA GLU A 96 -18.30 11.09 2.60
C GLU A 96 -17.11 12.03 2.33
N SER A 97 -15.90 11.68 2.78
CA SER A 97 -14.70 12.48 2.53
C SER A 97 -14.13 12.23 1.12
N GLU A 98 -13.95 13.28 0.32
CA GLU A 98 -13.47 13.23 -1.08
C GLU A 98 -12.04 12.64 -1.26
N GLU A 99 -11.33 12.33 -0.17
CA GLU A 99 -10.10 11.54 -0.18
C GLU A 99 -10.43 10.04 -0.07
N GLU A 100 -11.25 9.53 -0.99
CA GLU A 100 -11.59 8.11 -1.05
C GLU A 100 -10.32 7.28 -1.38
N PHE A 101 -9.94 6.42 -0.43
CA PHE A 101 -8.89 5.41 -0.60
C PHE A 101 -9.46 3.99 -0.37
N GLU A 102 -10.68 3.77 -0.85
CA GLU A 102 -11.27 2.44 -0.97
C GLU A 102 -10.61 1.72 -2.15
N PHE A 103 -10.28 0.44 -1.96
CA PHE A 103 -9.84 -0.46 -3.02
C PHE A 103 -10.74 -1.68 -3.00
N ASP A 104 -11.18 -2.09 -4.17
CA ASP A 104 -11.86 -3.36 -4.33
C ASP A 104 -10.89 -4.48 -4.74
N GLU A 105 -11.41 -5.68 -4.94
CA GLU A 105 -10.60 -6.81 -5.43
C GLU A 105 -10.15 -6.59 -6.88
N ASP A 106 -10.92 -5.84 -7.68
CA ASP A 106 -10.66 -5.58 -9.10
C ASP A 106 -9.43 -4.68 -9.27
N ASP A 107 -9.17 -3.76 -8.34
CA ASP A 107 -7.96 -2.93 -8.29
C ASP A 107 -6.66 -3.75 -8.16
N PHE A 108 -6.76 -4.96 -7.58
CA PHE A 108 -5.63 -5.88 -7.44
C PHE A 108 -5.57 -6.93 -8.56
N GLU A 109 -6.56 -6.99 -9.44
CA GLU A 109 -6.61 -7.99 -10.50
C GLU A 109 -5.42 -7.80 -11.46
N ASN A 110 -4.55 -8.80 -11.52
CA ASN A 110 -3.29 -8.74 -12.27
C ASN A 110 -2.27 -7.70 -11.78
N PHE A 111 -2.44 -7.17 -10.57
CA PHE A 111 -1.49 -6.27 -9.98
C PHE A 111 -0.13 -6.94 -9.81
N MET A 112 0.93 -6.25 -10.24
CA MET A 112 2.30 -6.75 -10.22
C MET A 112 3.23 -5.78 -9.50
N PHE A 113 4.16 -6.33 -8.72
CA PHE A 113 5.15 -5.56 -7.97
C PHE A 113 6.47 -6.34 -7.86
N MET A 114 7.52 -5.64 -7.42
CA MET A 114 8.82 -6.24 -7.15
C MET A 114 8.97 -6.50 -5.66
N THR A 115 9.55 -7.64 -5.28
CA THR A 115 9.85 -7.98 -3.89
C THR A 115 10.94 -9.04 -3.81
N LYS A 116 11.66 -9.08 -2.68
CA LYS A 116 12.42 -10.25 -2.26
C LYS A 116 11.46 -11.32 -1.76
N ILE A 117 11.73 -12.59 -2.05
CA ILE A 117 11.01 -13.75 -1.49
C ILE A 117 11.92 -14.43 -0.48
N VAL A 118 11.37 -14.72 0.70
CA VAL A 118 12.09 -15.34 1.82
C VAL A 118 11.31 -16.51 2.41
N PRO A 119 11.98 -17.46 3.10
CA PRO A 119 11.29 -18.50 3.84
C PRO A 119 10.40 -17.91 4.94
N LYS A 120 9.12 -18.28 4.90
CA LYS A 120 8.16 -18.01 5.98
C LYS A 120 8.46 -18.94 7.14
N LYS A 121 8.69 -18.38 8.33
CA LYS A 121 8.97 -19.14 9.55
C LYS A 121 7.77 -19.13 10.49
N ASN A 122 7.51 -20.27 11.13
CA ASN A 122 6.56 -20.34 12.22
C ASN A 122 7.10 -19.50 13.40
N PRO A 123 6.32 -18.54 13.93
CA PRO A 123 6.78 -17.68 15.02
C PRO A 123 7.22 -18.45 16.27
N SER A 124 6.52 -19.55 16.57
CA SER A 124 6.71 -20.38 17.77
C SER A 124 7.83 -21.39 17.60
N THR A 125 7.85 -22.14 16.49
CA THR A 125 8.82 -23.25 16.30
C THR A 125 10.06 -22.86 15.50
N LYS A 126 10.08 -21.67 14.88
CA LYS A 126 11.11 -21.19 13.94
C LYS A 126 11.33 -22.07 12.70
N GLN A 127 10.58 -23.16 12.56
CA GLN A 127 10.60 -24.02 11.39
C GLN A 127 10.06 -23.25 10.18
N GLU A 128 10.62 -23.54 9.01
CA GLU A 128 10.17 -22.95 7.77
C GLU A 128 8.89 -23.65 7.30
N ILE A 129 7.84 -22.87 7.07
CA ILE A 129 6.48 -23.35 6.77
C ILE A 129 5.97 -22.90 5.39
N GLY A 130 6.72 -22.07 4.67
CA GLY A 130 6.38 -21.64 3.32
C GLY A 130 7.37 -20.62 2.77
N SER A 131 6.96 -19.92 1.72
CA SER A 131 7.60 -18.70 1.23
C SER A 131 6.72 -17.49 1.56
N MET A 132 7.31 -16.30 1.60
CA MET A 132 6.58 -15.04 1.71
C MET A 132 7.37 -13.90 1.06
N CYS A 133 6.66 -12.86 0.60
CA CYS A 133 7.26 -11.59 0.20
C CYS A 133 7.82 -10.87 1.44
N HIS A 134 9.04 -10.35 1.32
CA HIS A 134 9.65 -9.53 2.35
C HIS A 134 9.11 -8.09 2.27
N HIS A 135 8.29 -7.71 3.26
CA HIS A 135 7.51 -6.47 3.23
C HIS A 135 8.32 -5.21 2.94
N GLU A 136 9.51 -5.05 3.51
CA GLU A 136 10.35 -3.84 3.28
C GLU A 136 10.89 -3.72 1.85
N THR A 137 10.89 -4.83 1.10
CA THR A 137 11.38 -4.84 -0.29
C THR A 137 10.26 -4.71 -1.32
N ILE A 138 9.00 -4.65 -0.85
CA ILE A 138 7.85 -4.47 -1.73
C ILE A 138 7.90 -3.06 -2.33
N MET A 139 7.95 -3.01 -3.65
CA MET A 139 8.01 -1.76 -4.41
C MET A 139 7.31 -1.90 -5.76
N ALA A 140 6.82 -0.77 -6.28
CA ALA A 140 6.23 -0.72 -7.62
C ALA A 140 7.26 -1.16 -8.66
N ILE A 141 6.80 -1.77 -9.75
CA ILE A 141 7.67 -2.10 -10.88
C ILE A 141 8.25 -0.79 -11.42
N PRO A 142 9.60 -0.67 -11.53
CA PRO A 142 10.22 0.49 -12.13
C PRO A 142 9.72 0.66 -13.57
N ASP A 143 8.98 1.74 -13.84
CA ASP A 143 8.56 2.06 -15.20
C ASP A 143 9.65 2.90 -15.88
N PRO A 144 10.32 2.39 -16.94
CA PRO A 144 11.35 3.13 -17.66
C PRO A 144 10.84 4.46 -18.24
N LYS A 145 9.53 4.60 -18.47
CA LYS A 145 8.88 5.76 -19.08
C LYS A 145 8.34 6.78 -18.06
N ARG A 146 8.18 6.41 -16.77
CA ARG A 146 7.67 7.33 -15.73
C ARG A 146 8.70 8.30 -15.14
N LYS A 147 9.97 8.25 -15.55
CA LYS A 147 10.98 9.27 -15.17
C LYS A 147 10.67 10.71 -15.59
N LYS A 148 9.50 11.01 -16.21
CA LYS A 148 9.09 12.36 -16.61
C LYS A 148 7.73 12.87 -16.12
N LYS A 149 6.96 12.13 -15.31
CA LYS A 149 5.71 12.66 -14.72
C LYS A 149 5.53 12.14 -13.30
N GLY A 150 5.90 12.95 -12.31
CA GLY A 150 5.65 12.62 -10.90
C GLY A 150 6.61 13.21 -9.86
N MET A 151 7.35 14.29 -10.13
CA MET A 151 7.81 15.19 -9.07
C MET A 151 6.93 16.45 -9.11
N LYS A 152 5.70 16.33 -8.63
CA LYS A 152 5.04 17.50 -8.05
C LYS A 152 5.55 17.52 -6.61
N LYS A 153 6.56 18.36 -6.37
CA LYS A 153 7.04 18.77 -5.05
C LYS A 153 5.84 18.90 -4.12
N LEU A 154 5.79 18.10 -3.04
CA LEU A 154 5.17 18.58 -1.80
C LEU A 154 6.06 19.75 -1.34
N GLU A 155 5.64 20.96 -1.66
CA GLU A 155 6.12 22.14 -0.96
C GLU A 155 5.53 22.08 0.47
N PRO A 156 6.33 22.32 1.52
CA PRO A 156 5.84 22.32 2.89
C PRO A 156 4.92 23.53 3.09
N SER A 157 3.63 23.28 3.35
CA SER A 157 2.68 24.32 3.72
C SER A 157 2.99 24.82 5.15
N GLY A 158 3.77 25.89 5.23
CA GLY A 158 3.98 26.70 6.41
C GLY A 158 3.79 28.18 6.08
N GLN A 159 2.61 28.69 6.44
CA GLN A 159 2.25 30.10 6.71
C GLN A 159 2.11 31.14 5.58
N VAL A 160 0.84 31.54 5.40
CA VAL A 160 0.26 32.90 5.37
C VAL A 160 0.77 33.91 4.33
N GLY A 161 -0.16 34.32 3.45
CA GLY A 161 -0.18 35.65 2.85
C GLY A 161 -0.63 35.68 1.39
N ASP A 162 -1.92 35.49 1.15
CA ASP A 162 -2.54 35.72 -0.16
C ASP A 162 -2.34 37.16 -0.63
N GLU A 163 -2.06 37.27 -1.93
CA GLU A 163 -2.07 38.45 -2.78
C GLU A 163 -3.24 39.39 -2.45
N LEU A 164 -2.91 40.64 -2.11
CA LEU A 164 -3.82 41.76 -2.24
C LEU A 164 -3.95 42.07 -3.74
N ASP A 165 -5.11 41.75 -4.32
CA ASP A 165 -5.56 42.23 -5.63
C ASP A 165 -5.55 43.77 -5.64
N LEU A 166 -4.50 44.36 -6.20
CA LEU A 166 -4.38 45.80 -6.40
C LEU A 166 -4.89 46.16 -7.80
N ASN A 167 -6.02 46.88 -7.82
CA ASN A 167 -6.63 47.46 -9.02
C ASN A 167 -5.63 48.42 -9.72
N PRO A 168 -5.43 48.32 -11.05
CA PRO A 168 -4.45 49.13 -11.79
C PRO A 168 -4.61 50.66 -11.71
N GLU A 169 -5.72 51.19 -11.16
CA GLU A 169 -5.89 52.64 -10.95
C GLU A 169 -5.14 53.19 -9.71
N GLU A 170 -4.79 52.37 -8.71
CA GLU A 170 -4.10 52.85 -7.50
C GLU A 170 -2.57 52.97 -7.66
N LEU A 171 -1.98 52.23 -8.62
CA LEU A 171 -0.55 52.29 -8.96
C LEU A 171 -0.13 53.62 -9.60
N THR A 172 -1.08 54.39 -10.14
CA THR A 172 -0.79 55.66 -10.81
C THR A 172 -0.70 56.84 -9.83
N GLN A 173 -1.27 56.73 -8.62
CA GLN A 173 -1.15 57.78 -7.60
C GLN A 173 0.15 57.70 -6.77
N MET A 174 0.76 56.52 -6.63
CA MET A 174 2.02 56.37 -5.89
C MET A 174 3.25 56.95 -6.60
N ASN A 175 3.27 56.98 -7.94
CA ASN A 175 4.42 57.52 -8.70
C ASN A 175 4.41 59.06 -8.83
N LYS A 176 3.39 59.75 -8.30
CA LYS A 176 3.33 61.24 -8.30
C LYS A 176 3.71 61.86 -6.95
N ALA A 177 3.98 61.06 -5.92
CA ALA A 177 4.40 61.52 -4.60
C ALA A 177 5.90 61.29 -4.31
N LEU A 178 6.67 60.85 -5.31
CA LEU A 178 8.11 60.57 -5.22
C LEU A 178 8.91 61.27 -6.33
N GLY A 179 8.40 62.42 -6.79
CA GLY A 179 9.09 63.41 -7.62
C GLY A 179 9.12 64.76 -6.94
#